data_AF-A0AAV5R364-F1
#
_entry.id   AF-A0AAV5R364-F1
#
_cell.length_a   1.000
_cell.length_b   1.000
_cell.length_c   1.000
_cell.angle_alpha   90.00
_cell.angle_beta   90.00
_cell.angle_gamma   90.00
#
_symmetry.space_group_name_H-M   'P 1'
#
loop_
_entity.id
_entity.type
_entity.pdbx_description
1 polymer ?
#
loop_
_entity_poly.entity_id
_entity_poly.type
_entity_poly.pdbx_seq_one_letter_code
_entity_poly.pdbx_strand_id
1 'polypeptide(L)'
;MISAAIRELRFILPTTSSTLKKFIVEVYPQIKSQNPHLNVLVRESQGVKPTIVARLDKGVEVVKHVDGFSNAELKAFLSNP
;
A
#
# COMPACT_ATOMS: atom_id res chain seq x y z
N MET A 1 0.06 -12.46 -2.85
CA MET A 1 0.78 -11.17 -2.70
C MET A 1 -0.19 -10.06 -2.35
N ILE A 2 -1.37 -9.98 -2.98
CA ILE A 2 -2.48 -9.11 -2.54
C ILE A 2 -3.75 -9.93 -2.33
N SER A 3 -4.50 -9.63 -1.26
CA SER A 3 -5.80 -10.25 -1.01
C SER A 3 -6.82 -9.87 -2.09
N ALA A 4 -7.57 -10.87 -2.60
CA ALA A 4 -8.64 -10.65 -3.58
C ALA A 4 -9.81 -9.81 -3.04
N ALA A 5 -9.89 -9.62 -1.72
CA ALA A 5 -10.88 -8.76 -1.08
C ALA A 5 -10.58 -7.26 -1.26
N ILE A 6 -9.36 -6.89 -1.64
CA ILE A 6 -8.97 -5.49 -1.81
C ILE A 6 -9.49 -4.97 -3.15
N ARG A 7 -10.28 -3.89 -3.08
CA ARG A 7 -10.82 -3.19 -4.24
C ARG A 7 -10.03 -1.93 -4.60
N GLU A 8 -9.30 -1.37 -3.64
CA GLU A 8 -8.46 -0.20 -3.86
C GLU A 8 -7.33 -0.14 -2.83
N LEU A 9 -6.16 0.27 -3.28
CA LEU A 9 -5.00 0.55 -2.44
C LEU A 9 -4.62 2.02 -2.55
N ARG A 10 -4.39 2.66 -1.41
CA ARG A 10 -3.87 4.03 -1.34
C ARG A 10 -2.59 4.02 -0.51
N PHE A 11 -1.51 4.49 -1.12
CA PHE A 11 -0.22 4.66 -0.48
C PHE A 11 -0.01 6.15 -0.21
N ILE A 12 0.08 6.51 1.06
CA ILE A 12 0.38 7.87 1.52
C ILE A 12 1.84 7.86 1.95
N LEU A 13 2.66 8.59 1.20
CA LEU A 13 4.10 8.63 1.35
C LEU A 13 4.55 9.98 1.90
N PRO A 14 5.47 10.00 2.87
CA PRO A 14 6.20 11.21 3.18
C PRO A 14 7.05 11.63 1.98
N THR A 15 7.24 12.94 1.79
CA THR A 15 8.17 13.49 0.80
C THR A 15 9.62 13.05 1.04
N THR A 16 9.98 12.78 2.30
CA THR A 16 11.30 12.24 2.66
C THR A 16 11.44 10.78 2.24
N SER A 17 12.69 10.33 2.04
CA SER A 17 12.96 8.94 1.66
C SER A 17 12.51 7.98 2.77
N SER A 18 11.62 7.05 2.42
CA SER A 18 11.09 6.04 3.33
C SER A 18 11.24 4.64 2.75
N THR A 19 11.29 3.62 3.63
CA THR A 19 11.28 2.21 3.24
C THR A 19 10.08 1.89 2.35
N LEU A 20 8.91 2.46 2.68
CA LEU A 20 7.69 2.29 1.90
C LEU A 20 7.83 2.82 0.46
N LYS A 21 8.49 3.95 0.25
CA LYS A 21 8.72 4.50 -1.10
C LYS A 21 9.56 3.55 -1.96
N LYS A 22 10.65 3.01 -1.41
CA LYS A 22 11.49 2.01 -2.11
C LYS A 22 10.72 0.73 -2.40
N PHE A 23 9.97 0.23 -1.42
CA PHE A 23 9.13 -0.94 -1.55
C PHE A 23 8.09 -0.81 -2.67
N ILE A 24 7.42 0.35 -2.78
CA ILE A 24 6.43 0.58 -3.83
C ILE A 24 7.07 0.56 -5.21
N VAL A 25 8.24 1.16 -5.40
CA VAL A 25 8.92 1.16 -6.70
C VAL A 25 9.20 -0.26 -7.20
N GLU A 26 9.62 -1.16 -6.30
CA GLU A 26 9.90 -2.56 -6.63
C GLU A 26 8.62 -3.38 -6.86
N VAL A 27 7.60 -3.17 -6.02
CA VAL A 27 6.43 -4.05 -5.96
C VAL A 27 5.29 -3.60 -6.87
N TYR A 28 5.19 -2.30 -7.20
CA TYR A 28 4.11 -1.73 -8.00
C TYR A 28 3.93 -2.38 -9.39
N PRO A 29 5.00 -2.65 -10.18
CA PRO A 29 4.85 -3.32 -11.47
C PRO A 29 4.23 -4.72 -11.32
N GLN A 30 4.61 -5.46 -10.27
CA GLN A 30 4.08 -6.77 -9.98
C GLN A 30 2.60 -6.71 -9.57
N ILE A 31 2.24 -5.74 -8.72
CA ILE A 31 0.84 -5.52 -8.30
C ILE A 31 -0.05 -5.27 -9.51
N LYS A 32 0.37 -4.37 -10.39
CA LYS A 32 -0.44 -3.96 -11.54
C LYS A 32 -0.53 -5.05 -12.61
N SER A 33 0.55 -5.81 -12.81
CA SER A 33 0.57 -6.97 -13.71
C SER A 33 -0.38 -8.07 -13.24
N GLN A 34 -0.37 -8.39 -11.94
CA GLN A 34 -1.25 -9.42 -11.38
C GLN A 34 -2.71 -8.96 -11.23
N ASN A 35 -2.94 -7.65 -11.05
CA ASN A 35 -4.27 -7.09 -10.78
C ASN A 35 -4.50 -5.83 -11.66
N PRO A 36 -4.74 -6.00 -12.97
CA PRO A 36 -4.85 -4.87 -13.90
C PRO A 36 -6.02 -3.93 -13.56
N HIS A 37 -7.11 -4.47 -13.04
CA HIS A 37 -8.31 -3.73 -12.63
C HIS A 37 -8.23 -3.13 -11.23
N LEU A 38 -7.17 -3.43 -10.46
CA LEU A 38 -7.01 -2.85 -9.13
C LEU A 38 -6.60 -1.38 -9.24
N ASN A 39 -7.34 -0.53 -8.55
CA ASN A 39 -7.02 0.88 -8.40
C ASN A 39 -5.95 1.03 -7.34
N VAL A 40 -4.77 1.48 -7.76
CA VAL A 40 -3.63 1.75 -6.90
C VAL A 40 -3.32 3.24 -6.97
N LEU A 41 -3.52 3.96 -5.87
CA LEU A 41 -3.27 5.38 -5.74
C LEU A 41 -1.99 5.59 -4.93
N VAL A 42 -1.04 6.31 -5.49
CA VAL A 42 0.16 6.77 -4.77
C VAL A 42 0.05 8.27 -4.57
N ARG A 43 0.23 8.73 -3.34
CA ARG A 43 0.14 10.14 -2.94
C ARG A 43 1.33 10.48 -2.07
N GLU A 44 2.08 11.49 -2.48
CA GLU A 44 3.18 12.04 -1.70
C GLU A 44 2.72 13.32 -1.00
N SER A 45 3.07 13.49 0.27
CA SER A 45 2.75 14.69 1.05
C SER A 45 3.83 14.97 2.10
N GLN A 46 3.95 16.24 2.52
CA GLN A 46 4.91 16.66 3.53
C GLN A 46 4.32 16.48 4.94
N GLY A 47 5.13 16.00 5.89
CA GLY A 47 4.71 15.85 7.29
C GLY A 47 3.76 14.68 7.59
N VAL A 48 3.50 13.80 6.61
CA VAL A 48 2.65 12.62 6.81
C VAL A 48 3.48 11.39 7.20
N LYS A 49 2.90 10.53 8.03
CA LYS A 49 3.50 9.21 8.31
C LYS A 49 3.26 8.28 7.12
N PRO A 50 4.22 7.39 6.78
CA PRO A 50 4.02 6.38 5.76
C PRO A 50 2.82 5.52 6.14
N THR A 51 1.78 5.55 5.30
CA THR A 51 0.48 4.95 5.59
C THR A 51 -0.04 4.22 4.38
N ILE A 52 -0.61 3.04 4.61
CA ILE A 52 -1.32 2.26 3.59
C ILE A 52 -2.79 2.25 3.97
N VAL A 53 -3.65 2.52 2.99
CA VAL A 53 -5.09 2.36 3.13
C VAL A 53 -5.56 1.33 2.13
N ALA A 54 -6.16 0.24 2.63
CA ALA A 54 -6.78 -0.78 1.81
C ALA A 54 -8.30 -0.66 1.93
N ARG A 55 -8.98 -0.46 0.81
CA ARG A 55 -10.44 -0.51 0.75
C ARG A 55 -10.87 -1.90 0.32
N LEU A 56 -11.68 -2.54 1.15
CA LEU A 56 -12.26 -3.85 0.93
C LEU A 56 -13.65 -3.74 0.31
N ASP A 57 -14.30 -4.88 0.16
CA ASP A 57 -15.72 -4.95 -0.20
C ASP A 57 -16.62 -4.28 0.84
N LYS A 58 -17.81 -3.87 0.38
CA LYS A 58 -18.83 -3.18 1.18
C LYS A 58 -18.37 -1.84 1.80
N GLY A 59 -17.31 -1.23 1.24
CA GLY A 59 -16.83 0.08 1.65
C GLY A 59 -16.01 0.08 2.95
N VAL A 60 -15.58 -1.09 3.44
CA VAL A 60 -14.72 -1.17 4.63
C VAL A 60 -13.32 -0.69 4.28
N GLU A 61 -12.78 0.26 5.05
CA GLU A 61 -11.42 0.79 4.86
C GLU A 61 -10.53 0.42 6.04
N VAL A 62 -9.38 -0.20 5.74
CA VAL A 62 -8.33 -0.48 6.72
C VAL A 62 -7.20 0.51 6.52
N VAL A 63 -6.96 1.33 7.53
CA VAL A 63 -5.86 2.31 7.57
C VAL A 63 -4.76 1.78 8.48
N LYS A 64 -3.54 1.68 7.96
CA LYS A 64 -2.38 1.25 8.73
C LYS A 64 -1.20 2.18 8.54
N HIS A 65 -0.70 2.74 9.63
CA HIS A 65 0.59 3.41 9.66
C HIS A 65 1.69 2.35 9.68
N VAL A 66 2.62 2.46 8.73
CA VAL A 66 3.68 1.46 8.49
C VAL A 66 5.07 2.04 8.73
N ASP A 67 5.14 2.98 9.67
CA ASP A 67 6.40 3.56 10.09
C ASP A 67 7.25 2.49 10.80
N GLY A 68 8.49 2.32 10.37
CA GLY A 68 9.38 1.26 10.86
C GLY A 68 9.11 -0.15 10.33
N PHE A 69 8.13 -0.37 9.45
CA PHE A 69 7.84 -1.70 8.90
C PHE A 69 8.93 -2.14 7.92
N SER A 70 9.29 -3.42 8.00
CA SER A 70 10.14 -4.11 7.04
C SER A 70 9.37 -4.50 5.77
N ASN A 71 10.10 -4.78 4.68
CA ASN A 71 9.49 -5.23 3.42
C ASN A 71 8.66 -6.53 3.58
N ALA A 72 9.00 -7.38 4.54
CA ALA A 72 8.25 -8.60 4.83
C ALA A 72 6.89 -8.28 5.48
N GLU A 73 6.86 -7.38 6.46
CA GLU A 73 5.64 -6.95 7.14
C GLU A 73 4.69 -6.20 6.19
N LEU A 74 5.24 -5.38 5.29
CA LEU A 74 4.47 -4.71 4.25
C LEU A 74 3.78 -5.72 3.32
N LYS A 75 4.48 -6.78 2.90
CA LYS A 75 3.91 -7.86 2.08
C LYS A 75 2.85 -8.66 2.84
N ALA A 76 3.07 -8.91 4.13
CA ALA A 76 2.13 -9.61 4.98
C ALA A 76 0.82 -8.83 5.11
N PHE A 77 0.89 -7.51 5.36
CA PHE A 77 -0.27 -6.63 5.42
C PHE A 77 -1.07 -6.63 4.11
N LEU A 78 -0.41 -6.55 2.95
CA LEU A 78 -1.10 -6.60 1.65
C LEU A 78 -1.77 -7.95 1.37
N SER A 79 -1.27 -9.04 1.96
CA SER A 79 -1.84 -10.38 1.80
C SER A 79 -3.03 -10.64 2.74
N ASN A 80 -3.06 -10.03 3.92
CA ASN A 80 -4.16 -10.11 4.88
C ASN A 80 -4.38 -8.75 5.56
N PRO A 81 -5.09 -7.82 4.91
CA PRO A 81 -5.29 -6.45 5.38
C PRO A 81 -6.20 -6.36 6.61
#